data_AF-M0EHH2-F1
#
_entry.id   AF-M0EHH2-F1
#
_cell.length_a   1.000
_cell.length_b   1.000
_cell.length_c   1.000
_cell.angle_alpha   90.00
_cell.angle_beta   90.00
_cell.angle_gamma   90.00
#
_symmetry.space_group_name_H-M   'P 1'
#
loop_
_entity.id
_entity.type
_entity.pdbx_description
1 polymer ?
#
loop_
_entity_poly.entity_id
_entity_poly.type
_entity_poly.pdbx_seq_one_letter_code
_entity_poly.pdbx_strand_id
1 'polypeptide(L)' 'MEPDELDISIENHVSTDAVRGLATHDSDSWRLLFETPDHVVEVTGTERIFVDGEQVRPPR' A
#
# COMPACT_ATOMS: atom_id res chain seq x y z
N MET A 1 13.93 8.47 -3.85
CA MET A 1 12.74 8.59 -4.70
C MET A 1 11.78 9.46 -3.94
N GLU A 2 11.48 10.60 -4.52
CA GLU A 2 10.36 11.42 -4.06
C GLU A 2 9.06 10.78 -4.60
N PRO A 3 7.92 10.86 -3.88
CA PRO A 3 6.67 10.19 -4.25
C PRO A 3 6.14 10.59 -5.64
N ASP A 4 6.49 11.79 -6.07
CA ASP A 4 6.19 12.43 -7.34
C ASP A 4 7.06 11.96 -8.51
N GLU A 5 8.11 11.18 -8.24
CA GLU A 5 8.95 10.53 -9.26
C GLU A 5 8.47 9.12 -9.63
N LEU A 6 7.41 8.62 -8.98
CA LEU A 6 6.86 7.29 -9.24
C LEU A 6 5.98 7.31 -10.49
N ASP A 7 6.15 6.32 -11.38
CA ASP A 7 5.29 6.13 -12.56
C ASP A 7 3.82 5.91 -12.17
N ILE A 8 3.56 5.40 -10.97
CA ILE A 8 2.23 5.17 -10.41
C ILE A 8 2.20 5.61 -8.94
N SER A 9 1.39 6.61 -8.62
CA SER A 9 1.11 7.02 -7.25
C SER A 9 -0.30 6.58 -6.84
N ILE A 10 -0.40 5.61 -5.93
CA ILE A 10 -1.68 5.02 -5.48
C ILE A 10 -2.62 6.07 -4.87
N GLU A 11 -2.08 7.12 -4.26
CA GLU A 11 -2.84 8.26 -3.71
C GLU A 11 -3.71 8.99 -4.75
N ASN A 12 -3.38 8.91 -6.03
CA ASN A 12 -4.21 9.46 -7.11
C ASN A 12 -5.47 8.62 -7.38
N HIS A 13 -5.48 7.37 -6.92
CA HIS A 13 -6.55 6.41 -7.17
C HIS A 13 -7.34 6.07 -5.91
N VAL A 14 -6.78 6.34 -4.74
CA VAL A 14 -7.39 6.01 -3.44
C VAL A 14 -7.25 7.19 -2.49
N SER A 15 -8.32 7.47 -1.75
CA SER A 15 -8.31 8.49 -0.70
C SER A 15 -7.25 8.18 0.36
N THR A 16 -6.27 9.06 0.50
CA THR A 16 -5.24 8.98 1.55
C THR A 16 -5.84 9.03 2.95
N ASP A 17 -6.98 9.71 3.12
CA ASP A 17 -7.68 9.75 4.41
C ASP A 17 -8.34 8.41 4.75
N ALA A 18 -8.85 7.69 3.75
CA ALA A 18 -9.36 6.33 3.97
C ALA A 18 -8.24 5.36 4.36
N VAL A 19 -7.07 5.45 3.71
CA VAL A 19 -5.88 4.65 4.07
C VAL A 19 -5.41 5.00 5.48
N ARG A 20 -5.38 6.29 5.84
CA ARG A 20 -5.06 6.73 7.20
C ARG A 20 -6.06 6.20 8.22
N GLY A 21 -7.35 6.19 7.88
CA GLY A 21 -8.39 5.60 8.71
C GLY A 21 -8.15 4.12 9.02
N LEU A 22 -7.75 3.33 8.02
CA LEU A 22 -7.38 1.93 8.18
C LEU A 22 -6.11 1.75 9.04
N ALA A 23 -5.08 2.57 8.81
CA ALA A 23 -3.85 2.53 9.60
C ALA A 23 -4.08 2.90 11.08
N THR A 24 -5.05 3.78 11.37
CA THR A 24 -5.42 4.15 12.74
C THR A 24 -6.47 3.23 13.36
N HIS A 25 -6.98 2.25 12.62
CA HIS A 25 -8.01 1.35 13.10
C HIS A 25 -7.41 0.37 14.13
N ASP A 26 -8.11 0.11 15.23
CA ASP A 26 -7.63 -0.76 16.33
C ASP A 26 -7.39 -2.23 15.94
N SER A 27 -7.70 -2.61 14.70
CA SER A 27 -7.58 -3.98 14.20
C SER A 27 -6.70 -4.01 12.96
N ASP A 28 -5.70 -4.88 12.97
CA ASP A 28 -4.80 -5.13 11.84
C ASP A 28 -5.36 -6.14 10.83
N SER A 29 -6.64 -6.52 10.98
CA SER A 29 -7.31 -7.55 10.16
C SER A 29 -7.64 -7.11 8.73
N TRP A 30 -7.29 -5.88 8.34
CA TRP A 30 -7.56 -5.34 7.02
C TRP A 30 -6.41 -5.66 6.05
N ARG A 31 -6.78 -5.75 4.77
CA ARG A 31 -5.87 -5.95 3.64
C ARG A 31 -6.37 -5.07 2.50
N LEU A 32 -5.46 -4.33 1.86
CA LEU A 32 -5.71 -3.57 0.65
C LEU A 32 -4.97 -4.25 -0.49
N LEU A 33 -5.66 -4.49 -1.61
CA LEU A 33 -5.09 -5.09 -2.81
C LEU A 33 -5.19 -4.09 -3.96
N PHE A 34 -4.08 -3.87 -4.65
CA PHE A 34 -3.98 -2.98 -5.79
C PHE A 34 -3.42 -3.76 -6.97
N GLU A 35 -4.10 -3.67 -8.11
CA GLU A 35 -3.59 -4.22 -9.36
C GLU A 35 -2.99 -3.07 -10.17
N THR A 36 -1.71 -3.19 -10.49
CA THR A 36 -1.01 -2.36 -11.47
C THR A 36 -0.87 -3.17 -12.77
N PRO A 37 -0.46 -2.55 -13.90
CA PRO A 37 -0.25 -3.29 -15.14
C PRO A 37 0.72 -4.46 -15.00
N ASP A 38 1.73 -4.33 -14.14
CA ASP A 38 2.83 -5.29 -14.02
C ASP A 38 2.76 -6.14 -12.74
N HIS A 39 2.14 -5.62 -11.69
CA HIS A 39 2.23 -6.19 -10.34
C HIS A 39 0.92 -6.12 -9.55
N VAL A 40 0.75 -7.07 -8.64
CA VAL A 40 -0.27 -7.01 -7.59
C VAL A 40 0.40 -6.61 -6.27
N VAL A 41 -0.05 -5.48 -5.72
CA VAL A 41 0.46 -4.96 -4.44
C VAL A 41 -0.56 -5.21 -3.35
N GLU A 42 -0.13 -5.81 -2.25
CA GLU A 42 -0.92 -6.00 -1.04
C GLU A 42 -0.32 -5.19 0.12
N VAL A 43 -1.17 -4.43 0.81
CA VAL A 43 -0.82 -3.73 2.04
C VAL A 43 -1.69 -4.26 3.18
N THR A 44 -1.07 -4.61 4.30
CA THR A 44 -1.76 -5.17 5.47
C THR A 44 -1.75 -4.22 6.65
N GLY A 45 -2.67 -4.40 7.60
CA GLY A 45 -2.69 -3.65 8.86
C GLY A 45 -1.42 -3.78 9.70
N THR A 46 -0.62 -4.81 9.46
CA THR A 46 0.67 -5.01 10.13
C THR A 46 1.84 -4.25 9.50
N GLU A 47 1.55 -3.22 8.69
CA GLU A 47 2.52 -2.42 7.93
C GLU A 47 3.40 -3.25 6.98
N ARG A 48 2.98 -4.49 6.65
CA ARG A 48 3.66 -5.33 5.66
C ARG A 48 3.11 -5.05 4.28
N ILE A 49 4.03 -4.92 3.33
CA ILE A 49 3.76 -4.75 1.91
C ILE A 49 4.23 -6.00 1.19
N PHE A 50 3.39 -6.52 0.29
CA PHE A 50 3.73 -7.62 -0.60
C PHE A 50 3.57 -7.16 -2.05
N VAL A 51 4.51 -7.55 -2.91
CA VAL A 51 4.45 -7.35 -4.36
C VAL A 51 4.52 -8.73 -5.00
N ASP A 52 3.49 -9.11 -5.75
CA ASP A 52 3.33 -10.45 -6.32
C ASP A 52 3.46 -11.59 -5.30
N GLY A 53 3.06 -11.32 -4.06
CA GLY A 53 3.16 -12.25 -2.93
C GLY A 53 4.53 -12.28 -2.23
N GLU A 54 5.53 -11.55 -2.73
CA GLU A 54 6.83 -11.40 -2.06
C GLU A 54 6.80 -10.20 -1.10
N GLN A 55 7.16 -10.42 0.16
CA GLN A 55 7.21 -9.34 1.14
C GLN A 55 8.38 -8.40 0.85
N VAL A 56 8.07 -7.15 0.51
CA VAL A 56 9.08 -6.10 0.35
C VAL A 56 9.24 -5.34 1.66
N ARG A 57 10.49 -5.00 2.01
CA ARG A 57 10.75 -4.09 3.12
C ARG A 57 10.85 -2.68 2.56
N PRO A 58 10.13 -1.69 3.14
CA PRO A 58 10.34 -0.30 2.75
C PRO A 58 11.81 0.08 3.04
N PRO A 59 12.44 0.88 2.16
CA PRO A 59 13.77 1.43 2.43
C PRO A 59 13.72 2.25 3.73
N ARG A 60 14.79 2.13 4.52
CA ARG A 60 14.95 2.78 5.82
C ARG A 60 15.22 4.27 5.71
#